data_AF-A0A418VY59-F1
#
_entry.id   AF-A0A418VY59-F1
#
_cell.length_a   1.000
_cell.length_b   1.000
_cell.length_c   1.000
_cell.angle_alpha   90.00
_cell.angle_beta   90.00
_cell.angle_gamma   90.00
#
_symmetry.space_group_name_H-M   'P 1'
#
loop_
_entity.id
_entity.type
_entity.pdbx_description
1 polymer ?
#
loop_
_entity_poly.entity_id
_entity_poly.type
_entity_poly.pdbx_seq_one_letter_code
_entity_poly.pdbx_strand_id
1 'polypeptide(L)'
;MRTALDHNNDSQLSSVTRTTGTVNLSTDELIVFSGRVDGLISESMEKIQQAIGSVSGTGDALLLAQDESKSGLYVVHGTGLTGIPTASNIHLLAVFDDGSLSASDIFFG
;
A
#
# COMPACT_ATOMS: atom_id res chain seq x y z
N MET A 1 6.97 -6.46 -12.59
CA MET A 1 6.27 -6.00 -11.37
C MET A 1 6.71 -6.81 -10.15
N ARG A 2 6.57 -8.15 -10.12
CA ARG A 2 7.02 -8.96 -8.96
C ARG A 2 8.50 -8.77 -8.61
N THR A 3 9.40 -8.82 -9.59
CA THR A 3 10.86 -8.58 -9.39
C THR A 3 11.21 -7.17 -8.94
N ALA A 4 10.28 -6.20 -9.07
CA ALA A 4 10.49 -4.83 -8.61
C ALA A 4 9.94 -4.60 -7.20
N LEU A 5 9.12 -5.53 -6.68
CA LEU A 5 8.54 -5.48 -5.34
C LEU A 5 9.14 -6.52 -4.38
N ASP A 6 9.77 -7.57 -4.91
CA ASP A 6 10.53 -8.60 -4.18
C ASP A 6 11.91 -8.04 -3.77
N HIS A 7 11.92 -7.24 -2.70
CA HIS A 7 13.10 -6.55 -2.20
C HIS A 7 13.97 -7.46 -1.33
N ASN A 8 13.38 -8.44 -0.67
CA ASN A 8 14.13 -9.40 0.14
C ASN A 8 14.66 -10.60 -0.70
N ASN A 9 14.26 -10.67 -1.98
CA ASN A 9 14.69 -11.64 -2.98
C ASN A 9 14.40 -13.10 -2.55
N ASP A 10 13.28 -13.31 -1.86
CA ASP A 10 12.82 -14.61 -1.37
C ASP A 10 11.76 -15.28 -2.27
N SER A 11 11.40 -14.61 -3.38
CA SER A 11 10.38 -15.06 -4.35
C SER A 11 8.96 -15.15 -3.80
N GLN A 12 8.70 -14.59 -2.63
CA GLN A 12 7.37 -14.42 -2.03
C GLN A 12 7.05 -12.92 -1.94
N LEU A 13 5.80 -12.59 -1.57
CA LEU A 13 5.47 -11.23 -1.15
C LEU A 13 5.41 -11.24 0.37
N SER A 14 6.41 -10.62 1.00
CA SER A 14 6.44 -10.43 2.44
C SER A 14 5.30 -9.50 2.86
N SER A 15 4.27 -10.07 3.47
CA SER A 15 3.06 -9.34 3.87
C SER A 15 3.03 -9.03 5.36
N VAL A 16 2.59 -7.83 5.70
CA VAL A 16 2.40 -7.38 7.07
C VAL A 16 1.00 -6.79 7.24
N THR A 17 0.25 -7.25 8.24
CA THR A 17 -1.04 -6.66 8.60
C THR A 17 -0.84 -5.63 9.71
N ARG A 18 -1.32 -4.40 9.52
CA ARG A 18 -1.12 -3.30 10.48
C ARG A 18 -2.37 -2.44 10.64
N THR A 19 -2.50 -1.88 11.85
CA THR A 19 -3.48 -0.82 12.17
C THR A 19 -2.77 0.53 12.33
N THR A 20 -1.60 0.53 12.97
CA THR A 20 -0.63 1.64 13.04
C THR A 20 0.77 1.05 13.27
N GLY A 21 1.85 1.78 12.95
CA GLY A 21 3.23 1.35 13.21
C GLY A 21 4.25 1.90 12.22
N THR A 22 5.47 1.36 12.26
CA THR A 22 6.50 1.62 11.24
C THR A 22 6.55 0.46 10.24
N VAL A 23 6.46 0.75 8.96
CA VAL A 23 6.70 -0.17 7.84
C VAL A 23 8.15 -0.04 7.38
N ASN A 24 8.81 -1.15 7.12
CA ASN A 24 10.15 -1.16 6.52
C ASN A 24 10.04 -1.48 5.02
N LEU A 25 10.15 -0.45 4.17
CA LEU A 25 10.00 -0.60 2.72
C LEU A 25 11.10 -1.44 2.06
N SER A 26 12.15 -1.78 2.80
CA SER A 26 13.20 -2.69 2.32
C SER A 26 12.86 -4.17 2.54
N THR A 27 11.80 -4.49 3.30
CA THR A 27 11.42 -5.88 3.62
C THR A 27 9.92 -6.15 3.62
N ASP A 28 9.09 -5.12 3.78
CA ASP A 28 7.64 -5.21 3.79
C ASP A 28 7.13 -4.82 2.41
N GLU A 29 6.63 -5.80 1.66
CA GLU A 29 6.34 -5.66 0.23
C GLU A 29 4.83 -5.56 -0.02
N LEU A 30 4.04 -6.10 0.91
CA LEU A 30 2.59 -5.95 0.98
C LEU A 30 2.15 -5.55 2.39
N ILE A 31 1.50 -4.40 2.50
CA ILE A 31 0.92 -3.88 3.73
C ILE A 31 -0.59 -4.10 3.63
N VAL A 32 -1.16 -4.82 4.58
CA VAL A 32 -2.61 -5.00 4.69
C VAL A 32 -3.11 -4.14 5.84
N PHE A 33 -3.88 -3.09 5.52
CA PHE A 33 -4.49 -2.27 6.54
C PHE A 33 -5.69 -2.99 7.14
N SER A 34 -5.69 -3.16 8.45
CA SER A 34 -6.76 -3.87 9.17
C SER A 34 -7.94 -2.95 9.58
N GLY A 35 -7.85 -1.65 9.31
CA GLY A 35 -8.91 -0.68 9.60
C GLY A 35 -9.76 -0.38 8.37
N ARG A 36 -10.81 0.44 8.56
CA ARG A 36 -11.65 0.95 7.47
C ARG A 36 -11.23 2.34 7.04
N VAL A 37 -11.24 2.58 5.74
CA VAL A 37 -11.01 3.89 5.12
C VAL A 37 -12.33 4.34 4.51
N ASP A 38 -12.89 5.47 4.97
CA ASP A 38 -14.12 6.00 4.36
C ASP A 38 -13.80 6.58 2.98
N GLY A 39 -14.19 5.85 1.93
CA GLY A 39 -13.92 6.17 0.53
C GLY A 39 -12.51 5.81 0.09
N LEU A 40 -12.40 5.19 -1.08
CA LEU A 40 -11.13 4.81 -1.72
C LEU A 40 -10.77 5.79 -2.85
N ILE A 41 -10.63 7.07 -2.51
CA ILE A 41 -10.30 8.15 -3.46
C ILE A 41 -9.07 8.93 -3.00
N SER A 42 -8.51 9.74 -3.90
CA SER A 42 -7.33 10.58 -3.64
C SER A 42 -7.50 11.54 -2.44
N GLU A 43 -8.73 11.96 -2.13
CA GLU A 43 -9.01 12.83 -0.98
C GLU A 43 -8.97 12.07 0.37
N SER A 44 -9.03 10.74 0.33
CA SER A 44 -8.89 9.87 1.50
C SER A 44 -7.43 9.67 1.93
N MET A 45 -6.47 10.35 1.29
CA MET A 45 -5.03 10.17 1.49
C MET A 45 -4.61 10.30 2.96
N GLU A 46 -5.21 11.20 3.76
CA GLU A 46 -4.86 11.33 5.18
C GLU A 46 -5.14 10.06 5.99
N LYS A 47 -6.23 9.36 5.71
CA LYS A 47 -6.55 8.08 6.38
C LYS A 47 -5.63 6.96 5.89
N ILE A 48 -5.23 7.00 4.62
CA ILE A 48 -4.26 6.05 4.06
C ILE A 48 -2.86 6.30 4.65
N GLN A 49 -2.47 7.55 4.83
CA GLN A 49 -1.23 7.93 5.51
C GLN A 49 -1.25 7.49 6.97
N GLN A 50 -2.37 7.67 7.67
CA GLN A 50 -2.56 7.14 9.03
C GLN A 50 -2.52 5.60 9.07
N ALA A 51 -3.07 4.95 8.05
CA ALA A 51 -3.07 3.49 7.91
C ALA A 51 -1.67 2.90 7.72
N ILE A 52 -0.85 3.54 6.86
CA ILE A 52 0.56 3.16 6.69
C ILE A 52 1.35 3.46 7.96
N GLY A 53 1.03 4.57 8.63
CA GLY A 53 1.80 5.07 9.77
C GLY A 53 3.12 5.67 9.31
N SER A 54 4.21 5.32 10.00
CA SER A 54 5.55 5.74 9.59
C SER A 54 6.15 4.70 8.64
N VAL A 55 7.00 5.13 7.73
CA VAL A 55 7.83 4.24 6.92
C VAL A 55 9.31 4.48 7.22
N SER A 56 10.13 3.50 6.89
CA SER A 56 11.58 3.56 6.93
C SER A 56 12.17 2.70 5.81
N GLY A 57 13.43 2.95 5.46
CA GLY A 57 14.12 2.22 4.41
C GLY A 57 13.87 2.77 3.01
N THR A 58 14.28 1.98 2.02
CA THR A 58 14.13 2.30 0.59
C THR A 58 13.48 1.12 -0.11
N GLY A 59 12.49 1.41 -0.95
CA GLY A 59 11.75 0.43 -1.73
C GLY A 59 10.32 0.87 -2.01
N ASP A 60 9.63 0.07 -2.81
CA ASP A 60 8.21 0.23 -3.10
C ASP A 60 7.41 -0.84 -2.35
N ALA A 61 6.28 -0.46 -1.76
CA ALA A 61 5.38 -1.41 -1.12
C ALA A 61 3.98 -1.30 -1.69
N LEU A 62 3.28 -2.42 -1.79
CA LEU A 62 1.84 -2.42 -2.04
C LEU A 62 1.11 -2.20 -0.72
N LEU A 63 0.04 -1.42 -0.76
CA LEU A 63 -0.88 -1.25 0.35
C LEU A 63 -2.28 -1.67 -0.08
N LEU A 64 -2.85 -2.60 0.67
CA LEU A 64 -4.24 -3.01 0.55
C LEU A 64 -5.04 -2.37 1.68
N ALA A 65 -6.01 -1.53 1.34
CA ALA A 65 -6.94 -0.93 2.29
C ALA A 65 -8.38 -1.32 1.94
N GLN A 66 -9.27 -1.33 2.92
CA GLN A 66 -10.67 -1.68 2.72
C GLN A 66 -11.60 -0.58 3.22
N ASP A 67 -12.68 -0.40 2.47
CA ASP A 67 -13.88 0.36 2.85
C ASP A 67 -15.02 -0.65 3.12
N GLU A 68 -16.28 -0.19 3.24
CA GLU A 68 -17.40 -1.03 3.63
C GLU A 68 -17.68 -2.19 2.68
N SER A 69 -17.47 -1.98 1.38
CA SER A 69 -17.77 -2.98 0.34
C SER A 69 -16.67 -3.14 -0.71
N LYS A 70 -15.56 -2.40 -0.59
CA LYS A 70 -14.52 -2.31 -1.62
C LYS A 70 -13.13 -2.40 -1.01
N SER A 71 -12.21 -2.91 -1.81
CA SER A 71 -10.78 -2.90 -1.54
C SER A 71 -10.07 -1.92 -2.46
N GLY A 72 -9.11 -1.18 -1.94
CA GLY A 72 -8.23 -0.28 -2.67
C GLY A 72 -6.80 -0.81 -2.63
N LEU A 73 -6.18 -0.93 -3.79
CA LEU A 73 -4.75 -1.22 -3.92
C LEU A 73 -4.00 0.08 -4.21
N TYR A 74 -2.97 0.35 -3.44
CA TYR A 74 -2.09 1.50 -3.60
C TYR A 74 -0.64 1.03 -3.73
N VAL A 75 0.19 1.84 -4.38
CA VAL A 75 1.65 1.74 -4.27
C VAL A 75 2.17 2.86 -3.40
N VAL A 76 3.08 2.53 -2.49
CA VAL A 76 3.83 3.46 -1.66
C VAL A 76 5.26 3.49 -2.18
N HIS A 77 5.64 4.60 -2.79
CA HIS A 77 7.00 4.85 -3.27
C HIS A 77 7.84 5.48 -2.18
N GLY A 78 8.86 4.76 -1.71
CA GLY A 78 9.79 5.26 -0.69
C GLY A 78 11.23 5.21 -1.14
N THR A 79 11.70 6.26 -1.80
CA THR A 79 13.13 6.49 -2.01
C THR A 79 13.71 7.28 -0.83
N GLY A 80 14.38 6.58 0.10
CA GLY A 80 14.95 7.21 1.31
C GLY A 80 13.90 7.83 2.23
N LEU A 81 12.68 7.29 2.23
CA LEU A 81 11.57 7.84 3.00
C LEU A 81 11.74 7.49 4.49
N THR A 82 11.54 8.47 5.36
CA THR A 82 11.49 8.25 6.81
C THR A 82 10.35 9.09 7.40
N GLY A 83 9.47 8.46 8.18
CA GLY A 83 8.30 9.11 8.77
C GLY A 83 7.03 8.87 7.95
N ILE A 84 6.02 9.73 8.09
CA ILE A 84 4.72 9.53 7.44
C ILE A 84 4.83 9.85 5.94
N PRO A 85 4.47 8.92 5.02
CA PRO A 85 4.50 9.20 3.60
C PRO A 85 3.59 10.37 3.23
N THR A 86 3.98 11.17 2.24
CA THR A 86 3.12 12.25 1.72
C THR A 86 2.14 11.70 0.69
N ALA A 87 1.13 12.49 0.32
CA ALA A 87 0.22 12.15 -0.76
C ALA A 87 0.94 11.91 -2.10
N SER A 88 2.11 12.52 -2.32
CA SER A 88 2.94 12.30 -3.52
C SER A 88 3.70 10.98 -3.49
N ASN A 89 3.73 10.28 -2.36
CA ASN A 89 4.36 8.96 -2.24
C ASN A 89 3.35 7.82 -2.41
N ILE A 90 2.05 8.11 -2.44
CA ILE A 90 0.99 7.10 -2.43
C ILE A 90 0.15 7.27 -3.68
N HIS A 91 0.08 6.22 -4.50
CA HIS A 91 -0.73 6.23 -5.71
C HIS A 91 -1.76 5.11 -5.69
N LEU A 92 -3.02 5.45 -5.95
CA LEU A 92 -4.08 4.47 -6.13
C LEU A 92 -3.85 3.72 -7.44
N LEU A 93 -3.76 2.40 -7.36
CA LEU A 93 -3.64 1.52 -8.51
C LEU A 93 -4.99 0.94 -8.89
N ALA A 94 -5.81 0.53 -7.93
CA ALA A 94 -7.07 -0.15 -8.23
C ALA A 94 -8.10 0.02 -7.11
N VAL A 95 -9.37 0.01 -7.49
CA VAL A 95 -10.50 -0.18 -6.56
C VAL A 95 -11.35 -1.33 -7.08
N PHE A 96 -11.58 -2.33 -6.24
CA PHE A 96 -12.24 -3.58 -6.63
C PHE A 96 -13.16 -4.08 -5.51
N ASP A 97 -14.17 -4.87 -5.89
CA ASP A 97 -15.11 -5.47 -4.95
C ASP A 97 -14.56 -6.80 -4.39
N ASP A 98 -15.18 -7.31 -3.33
CA ASP A 98 -14.72 -8.51 -2.61
C ASP A 98 -14.66 -9.74 -3.52
N GLY A 99 -13.44 -10.19 -3.85
CA GLY A 99 -13.21 -11.54 -4.38
C GLY A 99 -12.03 -11.67 -5.33
N SER A 100 -11.70 -10.66 -6.12
CA SER A 100 -10.54 -10.72 -7.03
C SER A 100 -10.17 -9.36 -7.60
N LEU A 101 -8.87 -9.06 -7.59
CA LEU A 101 -8.28 -8.01 -8.40
C LEU A 101 -7.87 -8.59 -9.76
N SER A 102 -8.42 -8.05 -10.83
CA SER A 102 -7.98 -8.32 -12.21
C SER A 102 -6.92 -7.32 -12.65
N ALA A 103 -6.08 -7.69 -13.61
CA ALA A 103 -5.13 -6.76 -14.23
C ALA A 103 -5.84 -5.58 -14.92
N SER A 104 -7.09 -5.74 -15.33
CA SER A 104 -7.93 -4.66 -15.89
C SER A 104 -8.28 -3.57 -14.88
N ASP A 105 -8.20 -3.88 -13.59
CA ASP A 105 -8.59 -2.98 -12.52
C ASP A 105 -7.41 -2.07 -12.11
N ILE A 106 -6.21 -2.36 -12.61
CA ILE A 106 -4.96 -1.65 -12.31
C ILE A 106 -4.77 -0.49 -13.31
N PHE A 107 -4.82 0.72 -12.80
CA PHE A 107 -4.52 1.96 -13.52
C PHE A 107 -3.04 2.30 -13.36
N PHE A 108 -2.29 2.23 -14.46
CA PHE A 108 -0.97 2.86 -14.56
C PHE A 108 -1.18 4.27 -15.09
N GLY A 109 -1.19 5.25 -14.20
CA GLY A 109 -1.18 6.68 -14.57
C GLY A 109 0.13 7.07 -15.23
#